data_AF-A0A6I3KU90-F1
#
_entry.id   AF-A0A6I3KU90-F1
#
_cell.length_a   1.000
_cell.length_b   1.000
_cell.length_c   1.000
_cell.angle_alpha   90.00
_cell.angle_beta   90.00
_cell.angle_gamma   90.00
#
_symmetry.space_group_name_H-M   'P 1'
#
loop_
_entity.id
_entity.type
_entity.pdbx_description
1 polymer ?
#
loop_
_entity_poly.entity_id
_entity_poly.type
_entity_poly.pdbx_seq_one_letter_code
_entity_poly.pdbx_strand_id
1 'polypeptide(L)' 'MSGLSRETRLQIMLDDAELAAIDDYRFQNRIPSRAAAVRQLLRLGLLALNAGPNHGMRSADYGVLKNSDGAGD' A
#
# COMPACT_ATOMS: atom_id res chain seq x y z
N MET A 1 -12.91 -19.27 24.91
CA MET A 1 -12.94 -17.86 25.34
C MET A 1 -12.63 -16.98 24.14
N SER A 2 -13.63 -16.72 23.29
CA SER A 2 -13.43 -15.92 22.08
C SER A 2 -13.78 -14.47 22.41
N GLY A 3 -12.78 -13.72 22.86
CA GLY A 3 -12.90 -12.29 23.10
C GLY A 3 -13.22 -11.59 21.79
N LEU A 4 -14.46 -11.15 21.64
CA LEU A 4 -14.91 -10.25 20.58
C LEU A 4 -13.92 -9.09 20.53
N SER A 5 -13.08 -9.04 19.48
CA SER A 5 -12.17 -7.93 19.24
C SER A 5 -13.02 -6.67 19.20
N ARG A 6 -12.98 -5.86 20.26
CA ARG A 6 -13.80 -4.65 20.35
C ARG A 6 -13.27 -3.66 19.31
N GLU A 7 -13.98 -3.55 18.20
CA GLU A 7 -13.74 -2.45 17.26
C GLU A 7 -13.97 -1.13 18.00
N THR A 8 -12.94 -0.30 18.09
CA THR A 8 -13.00 1.01 18.71
C THR A 8 -13.22 2.05 17.62
N ARG A 9 -14.22 2.93 17.79
CA ARG A 9 -14.51 4.00 16.83
C ARG A 9 -13.52 5.14 17.03
N LEU A 10 -12.71 5.41 16.01
CA LEU A 10 -11.85 6.59 15.95
C LEU A 10 -12.57 7.71 15.20
N GLN A 11 -12.64 8.91 15.79
CA GLN A 11 -13.04 10.14 15.11
C GLN A 11 -11.78 10.93 14.81
N ILE A 12 -11.57 11.28 13.55
CA ILE A 12 -10.47 12.11 13.07
C ILE A 12 -11.04 13.22 12.19
N MET A 13 -10.44 14.39 12.28
CA MET A 13 -10.68 15.49 11.35
C MET A 13 -9.76 15.28 10.16
N LEU A 14 -10.33 15.36 8.96
CA LEU A 14 -9.64 15.22 7.69
C LEU A 14 -10.03 16.42 6.83
N ASP A 15 -9.07 16.92 6.05
CA ASP A 15 -9.35 17.95 5.07
C ASP A 15 -10.10 17.36 3.85
N ASP A 16 -10.79 18.20 3.08
CA ASP A 16 -11.55 17.78 1.89
C ASP A 16 -10.68 17.00 0.88
N ALA A 17 -9.42 17.38 0.74
CA ALA A 17 -8.47 16.70 -0.15
C ALA A 17 -8.18 15.26 0.30
N GLU A 18 -8.02 15.03 1.60
CA GLU A 18 -7.77 13.69 2.15
C GLU A 18 -9.02 12.81 2.05
N LEU A 19 -10.19 13.40 2.29
CA LEU A 19 -11.49 12.75 2.12
C LEU A 19 -11.69 12.28 0.67
N ALA A 20 -11.35 13.13 -0.30
CA ALA A 20 -11.40 12.80 -1.71
C ALA A 20 -10.42 11.66 -2.08
N ALA A 21 -9.19 11.69 -1.56
CA ALA A 21 -8.20 10.65 -1.81
C ALA A 21 -8.64 9.28 -1.25
N ILE A 22 -9.25 9.24 -0.07
CA ILE A 22 -9.79 8.00 0.52
C ILE A 22 -10.93 7.45 -0.34
N ASP A 23 -11.82 8.31 -0.83
CA ASP A 23 -12.93 7.90 -1.69
C ASP A 23 -12.44 7.41 -3.06
N ASP A 24 -11.44 8.07 -3.65
CA ASP A 24 -10.82 7.61 -4.91
C ASP A 24 -10.19 6.21 -4.75
N TYR A 25 -9.41 6.01 -3.69
CA TYR A 25 -8.86 4.69 -3.34
C TYR A 25 -9.96 3.64 -3.15
N ARG A 26 -11.07 4.02 -2.50
CA ARG A 26 -12.24 3.15 -2.31
C ARG A 26 -12.83 2.71 -3.64
N PHE A 27 -12.98 3.62 -4.61
CA PHE A 27 -13.52 3.30 -5.94
C PHE A 27 -12.56 2.42 -6.74
N GLN A 28 -11.27 2.76 -6.76
CA GLN A 28 -10.24 2.01 -7.49
C GLN A 28 -10.13 0.56 -6.98
N ASN A 29 -10.16 0.36 -5.66
CA ASN A 29 -10.01 -0.95 -5.03
C ASN A 29 -11.35 -1.67 -4.79
N ARG A 30 -12.47 -1.09 -5.27
CA ARG A 30 -13.85 -1.59 -5.11
C ARG A 30 -14.21 -1.93 -3.67
N ILE A 31 -13.82 -1.07 -2.74
CA ILE A 31 -14.04 -1.26 -1.31
C ILE A 31 -15.47 -0.78 -0.96
N PRO A 32 -16.29 -1.59 -0.26
CA PRO A 32 -17.71 -1.26 -0.06
C PRO A 32 -17.96 -0.16 0.98
N SER A 33 -17.00 0.17 1.85
CA SER A 33 -17.18 1.21 2.86
C SER A 33 -15.94 2.08 3.05
N ARG A 34 -16.15 3.35 3.39
CA ARG A 34 -15.07 4.29 3.70
C ARG A 34 -14.24 3.83 4.90
N ALA A 35 -14.88 3.28 5.93
CA ALA A 35 -14.18 2.70 7.09
C ALA A 35 -13.30 1.49 6.72
N ALA A 36 -13.71 0.67 5.76
CA ALA A 36 -12.86 -0.41 5.25
C ALA A 36 -11.65 0.14 4.46
N ALA A 37 -11.86 1.19 3.65
CA ALA A 37 -10.77 1.85 2.93
C ALA A 37 -9.73 2.42 3.88
N VAL A 38 -10.16 3.16 4.91
CA VAL A 38 -9.27 3.70 5.96
C VAL A 38 -8.51 2.59 6.68
N ARG A 39 -9.18 1.49 7.06
CA ARG A 39 -8.50 0.33 7.70
C ARG A 39 -7.44 -0.29 6.79
N GLN A 40 -7.72 -0.38 5.51
CA GLN A 40 -6.79 -0.95 4.54
C GLN A 40 -5.59 -0.04 4.31
N LEU A 41 -5.80 1.26 4.19
CA LEU A 41 -4.74 2.26 4.12
C LEU A 41 -3.88 2.26 5.39
N LEU A 42 -4.49 2.16 6.58
CA LEU A 42 -3.77 2.06 7.84
C LEU A 42 -2.93 0.78 7.91
N ARG A 43 -3.47 -0.35 7.46
CA ARG A 43 -2.72 -1.62 7.37
C ARG A 43 -1.55 -1.51 6.40
N LEU A 44 -1.75 -0.91 5.23
CA LEU A 44 -0.69 -0.68 4.25
C LEU A 44 0.39 0.25 4.79
N GLY A 45 0.01 1.34 5.47
CA GLY A 45 0.94 2.26 6.12
C GLY A 45 1.74 1.60 7.24
N LEU A 46 1.10 0.78 8.08
CA LEU A 46 1.81 0.01 9.12
C LEU A 46 2.73 -1.05 8.53
N LEU A 47 2.33 -1.74 7.47
CA LEU A 47 3.21 -2.67 6.76
C LEU A 47 4.38 -1.96 6.09
N ALA A 48 4.16 -0.78 5.50
CA ALA A 48 5.20 0.03 4.90
C ALA A 48 6.17 0.61 5.94
N LEU A 49 5.69 0.97 7.13
CA LEU A 49 6.51 1.49 8.23
C LEU A 49 7.29 0.37 8.94
N ASN A 50 6.65 -0.80 9.11
CA ASN A 50 7.26 -1.97 9.75
C ASN A 50 8.11 -2.80 8.78
N ALA A 51 7.94 -2.58 7.47
CA ALA A 51 8.99 -2.83 6.50
C ALA A 51 10.05 -1.75 6.72
N GLY A 52 10.90 -1.94 7.72
CA GLY A 52 12.13 -1.16 7.86
C GLY A 52 12.87 -1.07 6.52
N PRO A 53 13.76 -0.08 6.31
CA PRO A 53 14.43 0.13 5.03
C PRO A 53 14.94 -1.23 4.55
N ASN A 54 14.46 -1.67 3.38
CA ASN A 54 14.78 -2.96 2.76
C ASN A 54 16.31 -3.18 2.76
N HIS A 55 16.86 -3.73 3.85
CA HIS A 55 18.28 -4.06 4.00
C HIS A 55 18.62 -5.36 3.24
N GLY A 56 17.89 -5.67 2.18
CA GLY A 56 17.98 -6.98 1.52
C GLY A 56 17.68 -6.99 0.03
N MET A 57 17.22 -5.91 -0.59
CA MET A 57 17.16 -5.86 -2.06
C MET A 57 18.54 -5.43 -2.58
N ARG A 58 19.43 -6.42 -2.73
CA ARG A 58 20.67 -6.27 -3.48
C ARG A 58 20.34 -5.75 -4.88
N SER A 59 21.04 -4.72 -5.32
CA SER A 59 20.97 -4.14 -6.67
C SER A 59 21.36 -5.09 -7.80
N ALA A 60 21.51 -6.39 -7.53
CA ALA A 60 21.91 -7.43 -8.48
C ALA A 60 20.71 -8.06 -9.23
N ASP A 61 19.47 -7.78 -8.82
CA ASP A 61 18.26 -8.34 -9.45
C ASP A 61 17.74 -7.54 -10.66
N TYR A 62 18.33 -6.37 -10.95
CA TYR A 62 18.08 -5.67 -12.21
C TYR A 62 18.95 -6.29 -13.31
N GLY A 63 18.57 -7.48 -13.77
CA GLY A 63 19.04 -8.04 -15.02
C GLY A 63 18.59 -7.17 -16.19
N VAL A 64 19.46 -6.25 -16.62
CA VAL A 64 19.30 -5.52 -17.89
C VAL A 64 19.61 -6.48 -19.03
N LEU A 65 18.66 -7.37 -19.34
CA LEU A 65 18.66 -8.05 -20.62
C LEU A 65 18.23 -7.02 -21.68
N LYS A 66 19.20 -6.42 -22.34
CA LYS A 66 18.99 -5.89 -23.69
C LYS A 66 19.76 -6.78 -24.65
N ASN A 67 19.08 -7.80 -25.16
CA ASN A 67 19.46 -8.39 -26.43
C ASN A 67 19.23 -7.33 -27.52
N SER A 68 20.27 -7.05 -28.30
CA SER A 68 20.14 -6.64 -29.70
C SER A 68 21.44 -6.98 -30.42
N ASP A 69 21.32 -8.02 -31.24
CA ASP A 69 22.06 -8.44 -32.43
C ASP A 69 23.12 -7.49 -33.03
N GLY A 70 24.23 -8.07 -33.53
CA GLY A 70 24.97 -7.51 -34.67
C GLY A 70 26.51 -7.64 -34.69
N ALA A 71 26.99 -8.62 -35.47
CA ALA A 71 28.08 -8.56 -36.48
C ALA A 71 29.51 -7.98 -36.18
N GLY A 72 30.52 -8.77 -36.60
CA GLY A 72 31.91 -8.38 -36.95
C GLY A 72 32.93 -8.90 -35.93
N ASP A 73 34.01 -9.63 -36.26
CA ASP A 73 34.71 -10.03 -37.49
C ASP A 73 35.37 -11.39 -37.20
#